data_AF-A0A8C6CEL7-F1
#
_entry.id   AF-A0A8C6CEL7-F1
#
_cell.length_a   1.000
_cell.length_b   1.000
_cell.length_c   1.000
_cell.angle_alpha   90.00
_cell.angle_beta   90.00
_cell.angle_gamma   90.00
#
_symmetry.space_group_name_H-M   'P 1'
#
loop_
_entity.id
_entity.type
_entity.pdbx_description
1 polymer ?
#
loop_
_entity_poly.entity_id
_entity_poly.type
_entity_poly.pdbx_seq_one_letter_code
_entity_poly.pdbx_strand_id
1 'polypeptide(L)'
;LDISILFSNVKGSINDGRLRLSRQGINFNSKTGKVDNIQAGKLTEGIWRWVALGHGLKLLKKNGHVYKNDGFRESEFEKLSDFFKTHYRLDLMEKDLCVKGWNWGTVKFGGQLLSFDIGDQLVFEIPHSNMSQYTTGKNKVTLEFHQNDDMEVSLMEVRFYVPPTQEGSVDPFEAFAQNILSNADVIQATGDAICIFLEATVPPGAGLYLHLQAARAHLLQRDFLCQLHPGYHHHAFL
;
A
#
# COMPACT_ATOMS: atom_id res chain seq x y z
N LEU A 1 18.24 -19.93 12.30
CA LEU A 1 17.80 -19.01 13.36
C LEU A 1 16.28 -19.08 13.46
N ASP A 2 15.72 -19.18 14.66
CA ASP A 2 14.27 -19.19 14.86
C ASP A 2 13.91 -18.06 15.83
N ILE A 3 13.05 -17.15 15.40
CA ILE A 3 12.65 -15.97 16.17
C ILE A 3 11.14 -16.03 16.33
N SER A 4 10.71 -15.99 17.59
CA SER A 4 9.31 -16.08 18.00
C SER A 4 8.77 -14.67 18.25
N ILE A 5 7.49 -14.45 17.91
CA ILE A 5 6.76 -13.18 18.14
C ILE A 5 7.29 -12.06 17.24
N LEU A 6 7.02 -12.21 15.94
CA LEU A 6 7.23 -11.13 14.97
C LEU A 6 5.91 -10.80 14.31
N PHE A 7 5.78 -9.56 13.89
CA PHE A 7 4.56 -9.05 13.31
C PHE A 7 4.78 -8.72 11.84
N SER A 8 3.86 -9.13 10.98
CA SER A 8 3.77 -8.58 9.62
C SER A 8 2.66 -7.54 9.58
N ASN A 9 2.96 -6.32 9.15
CA ASN A 9 1.94 -5.31 8.91
C ASN A 9 1.30 -5.50 7.53
N VAL A 10 0.02 -5.82 7.50
CA VAL A 10 -0.78 -5.93 6.27
C VAL A 10 -2.01 -5.05 6.42
N LYS A 11 -2.10 -3.98 5.62
CA LYS A 11 -3.22 -3.02 5.64
C LYS A 11 -3.55 -2.52 7.06
N GLY A 12 -2.52 -2.18 7.84
CA GLY A 12 -2.68 -1.72 9.22
C GLY A 12 -2.83 -2.84 10.26
N SER A 13 -3.22 -4.07 9.86
CA SER A 13 -3.28 -5.21 10.77
C SER A 13 -1.89 -5.73 11.09
N ILE A 14 -1.64 -5.86 12.39
CA ILE A 14 -0.44 -6.42 12.97
C ILE A 14 -0.68 -7.92 13.14
N ASN A 15 -0.15 -8.73 12.22
CA ASN A 15 -0.34 -10.18 12.24
C ASN A 15 0.86 -10.87 12.88
N ASP A 16 0.65 -11.47 14.04
CA ASP A 16 1.65 -12.29 14.71
C ASP A 16 2.02 -13.50 13.88
N GLY A 17 3.30 -13.85 13.92
CA GLY A 17 3.81 -15.07 13.33
C GLY A 17 5.15 -15.50 13.89
N ARG A 18 5.72 -16.50 13.23
CA ARG A 18 7.03 -17.05 13.55
C ARG A 18 7.93 -16.96 12.32
N LEU A 19 9.11 -16.39 12.50
CA LEU A 19 10.12 -16.28 11.44
C LEU A 19 11.21 -17.31 11.65
N ARG A 20 11.46 -18.12 10.62
CA ARG A 20 12.54 -19.11 10.60
C ARG A 20 13.48 -18.83 9.46
N LEU A 21 14.76 -18.64 9.79
CA LEU A 21 15.84 -18.49 8.82
C LEU A 21 16.64 -19.79 8.74
N SER A 22 16.72 -20.35 7.55
CA SER A 22 17.61 -21.46 7.17
C SER A 22 18.63 -20.98 6.15
N ARG A 23 19.61 -21.83 5.80
CA ARG A 23 20.59 -21.49 4.74
C ARG A 23 19.93 -21.33 3.37
N GLN A 24 18.81 -22.01 3.13
CA GLN A 24 18.08 -21.98 1.87
C GLN A 24 17.19 -20.72 1.75
N GLY A 25 16.76 -20.15 2.86
CA GLY A 25 15.86 -19.00 2.84
C GLY A 25 15.17 -18.73 4.17
N ILE A 26 14.13 -17.91 4.10
CA ILE A 26 13.38 -17.40 5.24
C ILE A 26 11.93 -17.86 5.08
N ASN A 27 11.34 -18.36 6.16
CA ASN A 27 9.93 -18.72 6.22
C ASN A 27 9.24 -17.92 7.32
N PHE A 28 8.18 -17.19 6.96
CA PHE A 28 7.30 -16.55 7.92
C PHE A 28 5.95 -17.29 7.94
N ASN A 29 5.60 -17.81 9.11
CA ASN A 29 4.32 -18.46 9.34
C ASN A 29 3.43 -17.52 10.14
N SER A 30 2.45 -16.92 9.48
CA SER A 30 1.41 -16.13 10.15
C SER A 30 0.47 -17.03 10.96
N LYS A 31 -0.05 -16.53 12.08
CA LYS A 31 -1.15 -17.20 12.80
C LYS A 31 -2.43 -17.33 11.96
N THR A 32 -2.56 -16.54 10.89
CA THR A 32 -3.65 -16.67 9.89
C THR A 32 -3.50 -17.90 8.97
N GLY A 33 -2.44 -18.69 9.13
CA GLY A 33 -2.16 -19.88 8.31
C GLY A 33 -1.41 -19.57 7.00
N LYS A 34 -1.25 -18.29 6.64
CA LYS A 34 -0.42 -17.88 5.51
C LYS A 34 1.06 -18.16 5.80
N VAL A 35 1.73 -18.82 4.86
CA VAL A 35 3.17 -19.09 4.91
C VAL A 35 3.86 -18.37 3.76
N ASP A 36 4.77 -17.46 4.11
CA ASP A 36 5.63 -16.76 3.15
C ASP A 36 7.00 -17.42 3.14
N ASN A 37 7.40 -17.97 1.99
CA ASN A 37 8.72 -18.56 1.77
C ASN A 37 9.58 -17.68 0.85
N ILE A 38 10.73 -17.26 1.34
CA ILE A 38 11.66 -16.36 0.67
C ILE A 38 12.98 -17.10 0.47
N GLN A 39 13.29 -17.47 -0.77
CA GLN A 39 14.58 -18.07 -1.11
C GLN A 39 15.70 -17.05 -0.97
N ALA A 40 16.81 -17.45 -0.35
CA ALA A 40 17.98 -16.59 -0.12
C ALA A 40 18.49 -15.91 -1.39
N GLY A 41 18.65 -16.68 -2.48
CA GLY A 41 19.18 -16.16 -3.76
C GLY A 41 18.26 -15.17 -4.50
N LYS A 42 17.04 -14.96 -4.01
CA LYS A 42 16.09 -13.96 -4.53
C LYS A 42 16.16 -12.63 -3.79
N LEU A 43 16.85 -12.55 -2.66
CA LEU A 43 17.03 -11.32 -1.91
C LEU A 43 18.05 -10.41 -2.61
N THR A 44 17.77 -9.11 -2.60
CA THR A 44 18.66 -8.06 -3.13
C THR A 44 19.04 -7.05 -2.08
N GLU A 45 18.16 -6.78 -1.12
CA GLU A 45 18.38 -5.77 -0.09
C GLU A 45 17.77 -6.23 1.24
N GLY A 46 18.43 -5.87 2.33
CA GLY A 46 17.95 -6.04 3.68
C GLY A 46 18.20 -4.77 4.48
N ILE A 47 17.13 -4.20 5.02
CA ILE A 47 17.15 -2.99 5.83
C ILE A 47 16.72 -3.35 7.25
N TRP A 48 17.52 -2.93 8.22
CA TRP A 48 17.17 -2.87 9.62
C TRP A 48 16.78 -1.44 9.99
N ARG A 49 15.68 -1.28 10.72
CA ARG A 49 15.14 0.06 11.04
C ARG A 49 14.32 0.06 12.32
N TRP A 50 14.22 1.22 12.95
CA TRP A 50 13.22 1.45 13.98
C TRP A 50 11.79 1.40 13.42
N VAL A 51 10.89 0.75 14.17
CA VAL A 51 9.46 0.64 13.85
C VAL A 51 8.63 0.85 15.12
N ALA A 52 7.30 0.86 15.00
CA ALA A 52 6.39 1.10 16.13
C ALA A 52 6.61 0.12 17.30
N LEU A 53 7.01 -1.12 17.00
CA LEU A 53 7.32 -2.14 17.99
C LEU A 53 8.77 -2.61 17.85
N GLY A 54 9.69 -1.93 18.53
CA GLY A 54 11.12 -2.26 18.51
C GLY A 54 11.74 -2.00 17.12
N HIS A 55 12.37 -3.04 16.57
CA HIS A 55 13.00 -2.97 15.26
C HIS A 55 12.28 -3.83 14.22
N GLY A 56 12.44 -3.46 12.96
CA GLY A 56 11.89 -4.14 11.82
C GLY A 56 12.97 -4.52 10.81
N LEU A 57 12.77 -5.69 10.20
CA LEU A 57 13.54 -6.19 9.08
C LEU A 57 12.69 -6.04 7.81
N LYS A 58 13.17 -5.20 6.89
CA LYS A 58 12.60 -5.05 5.55
C LYS A 58 13.50 -5.76 4.54
N LEU A 59 12.94 -6.68 3.77
CA LEU A 59 13.65 -7.46 2.76
C LEU A 59 13.08 -7.19 1.38
N LEU A 60 13.96 -6.83 0.43
CA LEU A 60 13.60 -6.65 -0.98
C LEU A 60 14.02 -7.88 -1.78
N LYS A 61 13.12 -8.35 -2.64
CA LYS A 61 13.41 -9.39 -3.64
C LYS A 61 13.75 -8.77 -4.99
N LYS A 62 14.45 -9.54 -5.82
CA LYS A 62 14.75 -9.22 -7.24
C LYS A 62 13.53 -8.83 -8.06
N ASN A 63 12.35 -9.34 -7.71
CA ASN A 63 11.10 -9.05 -8.41
C ASN A 63 10.33 -7.85 -7.83
N GLY A 64 10.96 -7.04 -6.96
CA GLY A 64 10.35 -5.84 -6.38
C GLY A 64 9.43 -6.09 -5.18
N HIS A 65 9.14 -7.34 -4.83
CA HIS A 65 8.34 -7.64 -3.63
C HIS A 65 9.13 -7.30 -2.36
N VAL A 66 8.43 -6.70 -1.41
CA VAL A 66 8.97 -6.32 -0.11
C VAL A 66 8.30 -7.12 0.99
N TYR A 67 9.11 -7.68 1.89
CA TYR A 67 8.67 -8.37 3.09
C TYR A 67 9.08 -7.55 4.30
N LYS A 68 8.14 -7.32 5.21
CA LYS A 68 8.36 -6.54 6.44
C LYS A 68 7.97 -7.41 7.62
N ASN A 69 8.93 -7.64 8.50
CA ASN A 69 8.71 -8.28 9.79
C ASN A 69 9.17 -7.30 10.86
N ASP A 70 8.33 -7.02 11.84
CA ASP A 70 8.56 -6.06 12.91
C ASP A 70 8.52 -6.77 14.26
N GLY A 71 8.98 -6.13 15.33
CA GLY A 71 8.98 -6.70 16.70
C GLY A 71 10.32 -7.26 17.14
N PHE A 72 11.39 -7.06 16.37
CA PHE A 72 12.72 -7.53 16.77
C PHE A 72 13.28 -6.69 17.92
N ARG A 73 14.08 -7.34 18.77
CA ARG A 73 14.88 -6.65 19.79
C ARG A 73 16.17 -6.16 19.17
N GLU A 74 16.69 -5.03 19.66
CA GLU A 74 17.97 -4.48 19.20
C GLU A 74 19.12 -5.50 19.33
N SER A 75 19.13 -6.27 20.41
CA SER A 75 20.11 -7.35 20.65
C SER A 75 20.11 -8.47 19.59
N GLU A 76 19.10 -8.54 18.72
CA GLU A 76 19.05 -9.53 17.64
C GLU A 76 19.79 -9.07 16.38
N PHE A 77 20.16 -7.79 16.27
CA PHE A 77 20.78 -7.21 15.08
C PHE A 77 22.09 -7.91 14.71
N GLU A 78 23.05 -8.01 15.63
CA GLU A 78 24.37 -8.62 15.35
C GLU A 78 24.23 -10.05 14.81
N LYS A 79 23.40 -10.85 15.49
CA LYS A 79 23.13 -12.24 15.11
C LYS A 79 22.47 -12.37 13.75
N LEU A 80 21.54 -11.46 13.43
CA LEU A 80 20.89 -11.42 12.12
C LEU A 80 21.87 -10.98 11.05
N SER A 81 22.62 -9.90 11.28
CA SER A 81 23.61 -9.35 10.35
C SER A 81 24.65 -10.41 9.97
N ASP A 82 25.23 -11.10 10.96
CA ASP A 82 26.19 -12.19 10.74
C ASP A 82 25.58 -13.34 9.94
N PHE A 83 24.33 -13.70 10.22
CA PHE A 83 23.62 -14.77 9.51
C PHE A 83 23.38 -14.40 8.04
N PHE A 84 22.88 -13.18 7.77
CA PHE A 84 22.63 -12.69 6.42
C PHE A 84 23.93 -12.58 5.61
N LYS A 85 24.99 -12.05 6.22
CA LYS A 85 26.30 -11.94 5.59
C LYS A 85 26.89 -13.30 5.24
N THR A 86 26.88 -14.22 6.21
CA THR A 86 27.51 -15.56 6.05
C THR A 86 26.74 -16.45 5.08
N HIS A 87 25.40 -16.47 5.16
CA HIS A 87 24.59 -17.44 4.42
C HIS A 87 23.94 -16.87 3.17
N TYR A 88 23.58 -15.59 3.17
CA TYR A 88 22.89 -14.95 2.05
C TYR A 88 23.80 -14.02 1.24
N ARG A 89 25.03 -13.75 1.72
CA ARG A 89 25.96 -12.78 1.12
C ARG A 89 25.31 -11.40 0.97
N LEU A 90 24.55 -11.01 1.99
CA LEU A 90 23.80 -9.77 2.04
C LEU A 90 24.15 -9.06 3.33
N ASP A 91 24.60 -7.81 3.24
CA ASP A 91 24.82 -6.95 4.41
C ASP A 91 23.50 -6.26 4.78
N LEU A 92 23.10 -6.34 6.05
CA LEU A 92 21.94 -5.61 6.55
C LEU A 92 22.32 -4.15 6.77
N MET A 93 21.56 -3.24 6.17
CA MET A 93 21.78 -1.80 6.30
C MET A 93 20.88 -1.22 7.39
N GLU A 94 21.47 -0.50 8.34
CA GLU A 94 20.72 0.32 9.29
C GLU A 94 20.23 1.59 8.59
N LYS A 95 18.91 1.73 8.45
CA LYS A 95 18.31 2.89 7.78
C LYS A 95 16.97 3.24 8.40
N ASP A 96 16.99 4.28 9.23
CA ASP A 96 15.81 4.77 9.92
C ASP A 96 14.90 5.63 9.04
N LEU A 97 13.64 5.68 9.46
CA LEU A 97 12.63 6.54 8.87
C LEU A 97 12.87 8.01 9.26
N CYS A 98 12.41 8.92 8.42
CA CYS A 98 12.46 10.35 8.68
C CYS A 98 11.47 10.72 9.77
N VAL A 99 11.97 11.22 10.91
CA VAL A 99 11.18 11.66 12.07
C VAL A 99 11.06 13.17 12.19
N LYS A 100 11.38 13.92 11.13
CA LYS A 100 11.38 15.40 11.13
C LYS A 100 9.98 16.03 11.21
N GLY A 101 8.93 15.27 10.90
CA GLY A 101 7.55 15.76 10.87
C GLY A 101 7.21 16.72 9.73
N TRP A 102 8.12 16.89 8.77
CA TRP A 102 7.92 17.73 7.59
C TRP A 102 6.97 17.05 6.61
N ASN A 103 6.16 17.84 5.90
CA ASN A 103 5.15 17.34 4.96
C ASN A 103 5.46 17.72 3.49
N TRP A 104 6.66 18.23 3.22
CA TRP A 104 7.16 18.48 1.86
C TRP A 104 8.26 17.48 1.52
N GLY A 105 8.21 16.92 0.32
CA GLY A 105 9.07 15.82 -0.08
C GLY A 105 8.76 15.36 -1.50
N THR A 106 9.35 14.23 -1.88
CA THR A 106 9.18 13.63 -3.20
C THR A 106 8.40 12.33 -3.07
N VAL A 107 7.36 12.17 -3.88
CA VAL A 107 6.70 10.87 -4.06
C VAL A 107 7.43 10.10 -5.13
N LYS A 108 7.82 8.85 -4.84
CA LYS A 108 8.47 7.95 -5.80
C LYS A 108 7.71 6.64 -5.87
N PHE A 109 7.49 6.16 -7.09
CA PHE A 109 6.97 4.83 -7.35
C PHE A 109 8.15 3.88 -7.61
N GLY A 110 8.22 2.78 -6.85
CA GLY A 110 9.33 1.84 -6.94
C GLY A 110 8.90 0.42 -6.59
N GLY A 111 9.09 -0.51 -7.52
CA GLY A 111 8.60 -1.89 -7.36
C GLY A 111 7.09 -1.89 -7.11
N GLN A 112 6.67 -2.44 -5.98
CA GLN A 112 5.25 -2.51 -5.57
C GLN A 112 4.86 -1.48 -4.51
N LEU A 113 5.70 -0.47 -4.29
CA LEU A 113 5.53 0.53 -3.25
C LEU A 113 5.52 1.95 -3.84
N LEU A 114 4.63 2.76 -3.31
CA LEU A 114 4.76 4.21 -3.32
C LEU A 114 5.55 4.61 -2.07
N SER A 115 6.55 5.45 -2.22
CA SER A 115 7.37 6.00 -1.12
C SER A 115 7.27 7.51 -1.09
N PHE A 116 7.30 8.08 0.11
CA PHE A 116 7.41 9.51 0.33
C PHE A 116 8.72 9.81 1.06
N ASP A 117 9.60 10.57 0.41
CA ASP A 117 10.95 10.84 0.88
C ASP A 117 11.16 12.34 1.15
N ILE A 118 11.94 12.65 2.19
CA ILE A 118 12.39 14.01 2.50
C ILE A 118 13.91 14.03 2.37
N GLY A 119 14.39 14.57 1.25
CA GLY A 119 15.77 14.32 0.80
C GLY A 119 15.94 12.83 0.49
N ASP A 120 16.93 12.21 1.13
CA ASP A 120 17.23 10.77 0.97
C ASP A 120 16.64 9.89 2.08
N GLN A 121 15.86 10.50 2.99
CA GLN A 121 15.25 9.80 4.13
C GLN A 121 13.79 9.44 3.83
N LEU A 122 13.48 8.16 3.94
CA LEU A 122 12.14 7.62 3.74
C LEU A 122 11.25 8.01 4.92
N VAL A 123 10.08 8.62 4.66
CA VAL A 123 9.08 8.89 5.71
C VAL A 123 8.14 7.70 5.85
N PHE A 124 7.50 7.29 4.75
CA PHE A 124 6.55 6.18 4.73
C PHE A 124 6.50 5.51 3.37
N GLU A 125 5.99 4.28 3.36
CA GLU A 125 5.75 3.49 2.16
C GLU A 125 4.33 2.93 2.17
N ILE A 126 3.70 2.94 1.01
CA ILE A 126 2.35 2.44 0.80
C ILE A 126 2.40 1.37 -0.29
N PRO A 127 2.06 0.11 0.03
CA PRO A 127 1.90 -0.92 -0.98
C PRO A 127 0.81 -0.56 -1.99
N HIS A 128 1.08 -0.74 -3.27
CA HIS A 128 0.09 -0.48 -4.32
C HIS A 128 -1.17 -1.35 -4.15
N SER A 129 -1.03 -2.57 -3.61
CA SER A 129 -2.14 -3.48 -3.28
C SER A 129 -3.07 -2.99 -2.16
N ASN A 130 -2.70 -1.92 -1.45
CA ASN A 130 -3.56 -1.33 -0.42
C ASN A 130 -4.48 -0.26 -1.00
N MET A 131 -4.13 0.29 -2.17
CA MET A 131 -4.87 1.36 -2.83
C MET A 131 -6.09 0.76 -3.54
N SER A 132 -7.28 1.30 -3.24
CA SER A 132 -8.55 0.87 -3.85
C SER A 132 -8.95 1.77 -5.02
N GLN A 133 -8.73 3.07 -4.87
CA GLN A 133 -9.11 4.08 -5.84
C GLN A 133 -8.14 5.27 -5.77
N TYR A 134 -8.08 6.05 -6.84
CA TYR A 134 -7.46 7.36 -6.81
C TYR A 134 -8.36 8.39 -7.53
N THR A 135 -8.27 9.64 -7.09
CA THR A 135 -8.93 10.77 -7.75
C THR A 135 -7.95 11.91 -7.94
N THR A 136 -8.06 12.60 -9.07
CA THR A 136 -7.28 13.81 -9.35
C THR A 136 -8.16 15.04 -9.21
N GLY A 137 -7.57 16.13 -8.75
CA GLY A 137 -8.21 17.44 -8.66
C GLY A 137 -7.19 18.54 -8.93
N LYS A 138 -7.58 19.81 -8.73
CA LYS A 138 -6.67 20.94 -8.98
C LYS A 138 -5.40 20.84 -8.12
N ASN A 139 -4.29 20.51 -8.77
CA ASN A 139 -2.97 20.29 -8.18
C ASN A 139 -2.90 19.23 -7.06
N LYS A 140 -3.85 18.30 -7.04
CA LYS A 140 -3.98 17.33 -5.95
C LYS A 140 -4.26 15.93 -6.49
N VAL A 141 -3.65 14.94 -5.87
CA VAL A 141 -3.97 13.53 -6.07
C VAL A 141 -4.40 12.95 -4.74
N THR A 142 -5.59 12.35 -4.70
CA THR A 142 -6.09 11.63 -3.53
C THR A 142 -5.99 10.14 -3.80
N LEU A 143 -5.36 9.43 -2.88
CA LEU A 143 -5.33 7.97 -2.82
C LEU A 143 -6.33 7.51 -1.78
N GLU A 144 -7.15 6.54 -2.13
CA GLU A 144 -8.10 5.88 -1.24
C GLU A 144 -7.65 4.43 -1.03
N PHE A 145 -7.92 3.90 0.16
CA PHE A 145 -7.45 2.58 0.57
C PHE A 145 -8.62 1.64 0.85
N HIS A 146 -8.36 0.34 0.66
CA HIS A 146 -9.29 -0.69 1.11
C HIS A 146 -9.46 -0.61 2.63
N GLN A 147 -10.71 -0.51 3.08
CA GLN A 147 -11.04 -0.54 4.49
C GLN A 147 -10.77 -1.92 5.07
N ASN A 148 -10.49 -1.93 6.37
CA ASN A 148 -10.19 -3.11 7.13
C ASN A 148 -11.01 -3.04 8.41
N ASP A 149 -12.20 -3.62 8.36
CA ASP A 149 -13.22 -3.52 9.42
C ASP A 149 -12.79 -4.23 10.71
N ASP A 150 -11.76 -5.07 10.66
CA ASP A 150 -11.17 -5.74 11.81
C ASP A 150 -10.24 -4.81 12.64
N MET A 151 -10.01 -3.57 12.19
CA MET A 151 -9.12 -2.60 12.84
C MET A 151 -9.88 -1.39 13.37
N GLU A 152 -9.60 -1.00 14.61
CA GLU A 152 -10.19 0.21 15.23
C GLU A 152 -9.78 1.50 14.51
N VAL A 153 -8.54 1.55 14.02
CA VAL A 153 -8.00 2.68 13.25
C VAL A 153 -7.52 2.17 11.90
N SER A 154 -8.09 2.73 10.83
CA SER A 154 -7.70 2.41 9.45
C SER A 154 -7.47 3.68 8.63
N LEU A 155 -6.45 3.65 7.78
CA LEU A 155 -6.12 4.75 6.88
C LEU A 155 -7.12 4.76 5.73
N MET A 156 -7.91 5.83 5.61
CA MET A 156 -8.97 5.94 4.60
C MET A 156 -8.50 6.61 3.32
N GLU A 157 -7.91 7.79 3.44
CA GLU A 157 -7.40 8.56 2.31
C GLU A 157 -6.06 9.23 2.63
N VAL A 158 -5.23 9.43 1.60
CA VAL A 158 -4.06 10.29 1.63
C VAL A 158 -4.11 11.22 0.43
N ARG A 159 -3.98 12.52 0.66
CA ARG A 159 -4.00 13.52 -0.42
C ARG A 159 -2.64 14.20 -0.56
N PHE A 160 -2.03 14.05 -1.72
CA PHE A 160 -0.80 14.73 -2.08
C PHE A 160 -1.11 16.01 -2.85
N TYR A 161 -0.37 17.08 -2.54
CA TYR A 161 -0.24 18.22 -3.43
C TYR A 161 0.87 17.94 -4.43
N VAL A 162 0.57 18.08 -5.71
CA VAL A 162 1.54 17.94 -6.79
C VAL A 162 1.67 19.32 -7.44
N PRO A 163 2.84 19.99 -7.38
CA PRO A 163 3.00 21.27 -8.03
C PRO A 163 2.97 21.10 -9.55
N PRO A 164 2.36 22.04 -10.30
CA PRO A 164 2.43 22.01 -11.76
C PRO A 164 3.88 22.21 -12.21
N THR A 165 4.37 21.38 -13.12
CA THR A 165 5.66 21.61 -13.79
C THR A 165 5.55 22.78 -14.75
N GLN A 166 6.59 23.62 -14.80
CA GLN A 166 6.60 24.79 -15.67
C GLN A 166 7.08 24.52 -17.10
N GLU A 167 7.69 23.36 -17.44
CA GLU A 167 8.23 23.14 -18.79
C GLU A 167 8.26 21.66 -19.21
N GLY A 168 7.76 21.37 -20.42
CA GLY A 168 8.25 20.38 -21.41
C GLY A 168 8.35 18.88 -21.09
N SER A 169 8.29 18.45 -19.83
CA SER A 169 8.33 17.02 -19.45
C SER A 169 6.92 16.46 -19.20
N VAL A 170 6.81 15.12 -19.25
CA VAL A 170 5.60 14.34 -18.89
C VAL A 170 4.86 15.00 -17.73
N ASP A 171 3.56 15.23 -17.90
CA ASP A 171 2.71 15.79 -16.86
C ASP A 171 2.85 14.95 -15.58
N PRO A 172 3.33 15.51 -14.45
CA PRO A 172 3.47 14.80 -13.19
C PRO A 172 2.16 14.16 -12.75
N PHE A 173 1.00 14.75 -13.08
CA PHE A 173 -0.30 14.15 -12.81
C PHE A 173 -0.53 12.90 -13.63
N GLU A 174 -0.23 12.97 -14.93
CA GLU A 174 -0.38 11.84 -15.84
C GLU A 174 0.59 10.71 -15.48
N ALA A 175 1.85 11.04 -15.20
CA ALA A 175 2.84 10.07 -14.73
C ALA A 175 2.40 9.40 -13.41
N PHE A 176 1.90 10.19 -12.45
CA PHE A 176 1.41 9.66 -11.18
C PHE A 176 0.21 8.73 -11.39
N ALA A 177 -0.76 9.16 -12.20
CA ALA A 177 -1.94 8.36 -12.55
C ALA A 177 -1.56 7.06 -13.27
N GLN A 178 -0.68 7.12 -14.27
CA GLN A 178 -0.20 5.95 -15.00
C GLN A 178 0.52 4.94 -14.08
N ASN A 179 1.32 5.43 -13.12
CA ASN A 179 1.98 4.56 -12.15
C ASN A 179 0.98 3.85 -11.23
N ILE A 180 -0.10 4.53 -10.82
CA ILE A 180 -1.18 3.90 -10.05
C ILE A 180 -1.90 2.86 -10.91
N LEU A 181 -2.39 3.26 -12.09
CA LEU A 181 -3.18 2.38 -12.96
C LEU A 181 -2.44 1.09 -13.37
N SER A 182 -1.11 1.16 -13.48
CA SER A 182 -0.29 0.00 -13.88
C SER A 182 0.06 -0.94 -12.74
N ASN A 183 0.02 -0.48 -11.48
CA ASN A 183 0.56 -1.26 -10.35
C ASN A 183 -0.38 -1.44 -9.15
N ALA A 184 -1.42 -0.62 -9.01
CA ALA A 184 -2.38 -0.71 -7.91
C ALA A 184 -3.60 -1.55 -8.29
N ASP A 185 -4.24 -2.12 -7.27
CA ASP A 185 -5.48 -2.90 -7.40
C ASP A 185 -6.69 -1.96 -7.51
N VAL A 186 -6.59 -1.01 -8.46
CA VAL A 186 -7.64 -0.04 -8.68
C VAL A 186 -8.79 -0.71 -9.40
N ILE A 187 -9.95 -0.68 -8.78
CA ILE A 187 -11.17 -1.15 -9.40
C ILE A 187 -11.49 -0.20 -10.56
N GLN A 188 -11.15 -0.62 -11.77
CA GLN A 188 -11.59 0.05 -12.98
C GLN A 188 -12.93 -0.56 -13.39
N ALA A 189 -13.96 0.26 -13.55
CA ALA A 189 -15.15 -0.15 -14.28
C ALA A 189 -14.74 -0.38 -15.75
N THR A 190 -14.33 -1.59 -16.09
CA THR A 190 -13.98 -1.98 -17.46
C THR A 190 -15.25 -2.39 -18.20
N GLY A 191 -15.57 -1.68 -19.28
CA GLY A 191 -16.71 -1.97 -20.14
C GLY A 191 -17.36 -0.71 -20.71
N ASP A 192 -18.09 -0.87 -21.81
CA ASP A 192 -18.94 0.20 -22.32
C ASP A 192 -20.15 0.37 -21.41
N ALA A 193 -20.56 1.62 -21.21
CA ALA A 193 -21.78 1.91 -20.48
C ALA A 193 -22.97 1.19 -21.15
N ILE A 194 -23.69 0.35 -20.41
CA ILE A 194 -24.90 -0.33 -20.91
C ILE A 194 -25.97 0.72 -21.23
N CYS A 195 -26.05 1.77 -20.42
CA CYS A 195 -26.90 2.94 -20.64
C CYS A 195 -26.30 4.18 -19.96
N ILE A 196 -26.63 5.36 -20.49
CA ILE A 196 -26.21 6.65 -19.92
C ILE A 196 -27.46 7.45 -19.61
N PHE A 197 -27.63 7.84 -18.34
CA PHE A 197 -28.68 8.77 -17.93
C PHE A 197 -28.08 10.16 -17.84
N LEU A 198 -28.43 11.03 -18.79
CA LEU A 198 -28.07 12.44 -18.74
C LEU A 198 -29.08 13.17 -17.85
N GLU A 199 -28.60 13.93 -16.86
CA GLU A 199 -29.40 14.85 -16.04
C GLU A 199 -30.56 14.20 -15.25
N ALA A 200 -30.32 13.04 -14.63
CA ALA A 200 -31.28 12.44 -13.72
C ALA A 200 -31.50 13.35 -12.48
N THR A 201 -32.63 14.04 -12.43
CA THR A 201 -33.00 14.86 -11.27
C THR A 201 -33.59 13.96 -10.19
N VAL A 202 -32.95 13.92 -9.01
CA VAL A 202 -33.47 13.23 -7.82
C VAL A 202 -34.04 14.29 -6.87
N PRO A 203 -35.37 14.34 -6.65
CA PRO A 203 -35.98 15.27 -5.71
C PRO A 203 -35.45 15.08 -4.28
N PRO A 204 -35.34 16.14 -3.47
CA PRO A 204 -34.99 16.00 -2.06
C PRO A 204 -35.92 15.02 -1.34
N GLY A 205 -35.36 13.98 -0.72
CA GLY A 205 -36.12 12.92 -0.02
C GLY A 205 -36.59 11.77 -0.90
N ALA A 206 -36.32 11.79 -2.21
CA ALA A 206 -36.52 10.67 -3.12
C ALA A 206 -35.19 9.92 -3.37
N GLY A 207 -35.27 8.63 -3.70
CA GLY A 207 -34.11 7.81 -4.09
C GLY A 207 -34.19 7.39 -5.55
N LEU A 208 -33.05 7.31 -6.23
CA LEU A 208 -32.92 6.66 -7.53
C LEU A 208 -32.40 5.22 -7.29
N TYR A 209 -33.19 4.23 -7.67
CA TYR A 209 -32.83 2.82 -7.50
C TYR A 209 -32.35 2.21 -8.82
N LEU A 210 -31.09 1.78 -8.86
CA LEU A 210 -30.50 1.05 -9.97
C LEU A 210 -30.14 -0.36 -9.51
N HIS A 211 -30.75 -1.39 -10.11
CA HIS A 211 -30.39 -2.80 -9.86
C HIS A 211 -29.35 -3.24 -10.88
N LEU A 212 -28.08 -2.98 -10.58
CA LEU A 212 -26.95 -3.30 -11.46
C LEU A 212 -25.79 -3.83 -10.62
N GLN A 213 -25.01 -4.80 -11.12
CA GLN A 213 -23.84 -5.32 -10.38
C GLN A 213 -22.79 -4.23 -10.10
N ALA A 214 -22.68 -3.25 -11.00
CA ALA A 214 -21.90 -2.04 -10.79
C ALA A 214 -22.55 -0.86 -11.53
N ALA A 215 -22.46 0.34 -10.96
CA ALA A 215 -22.84 1.59 -11.61
C ALA A 215 -21.81 2.70 -11.30
N ARG A 216 -21.60 3.63 -12.24
CA ARG A 216 -20.78 4.82 -12.02
C ARG A 216 -21.69 6.04 -12.02
N ALA A 217 -21.73 6.77 -10.92
CA ALA A 217 -22.45 8.03 -10.82
C ALA A 217 -21.47 9.19 -11.02
N HIS A 218 -21.64 9.92 -12.13
CA HIS A 218 -20.94 11.16 -12.40
C HIS A 218 -21.75 12.33 -11.84
N LEU A 219 -21.41 12.79 -10.64
CA LEU A 219 -21.94 14.03 -10.09
C LEU A 219 -20.96 15.15 -10.44
N LEU A 220 -21.44 16.37 -10.64
CA LEU A 220 -20.71 17.57 -11.14
C LEU A 220 -19.31 17.82 -10.51
N GLN A 221 -18.97 17.18 -9.39
CA GLN A 221 -17.66 17.28 -8.71
C GLN A 221 -17.11 15.95 -8.15
N ARG A 222 -17.80 14.81 -8.31
CA ARG A 222 -17.38 13.50 -7.75
C ARG A 222 -17.90 12.34 -8.60
N ASP A 223 -17.01 11.39 -8.84
CA ASP A 223 -17.34 10.11 -9.45
C ASP A 223 -17.41 9.04 -8.36
N PHE A 224 -18.56 8.38 -8.22
CA PHE A 224 -18.73 7.26 -7.31
C PHE A 224 -18.82 5.96 -8.07
N LEU A 225 -18.11 4.92 -7.61
CA LEU A 225 -18.34 3.55 -8.03
C LEU A 225 -19.27 2.87 -7.03
N CYS A 226 -20.46 2.52 -7.47
CA CYS A 226 -21.41 1.74 -6.69
C CYS A 226 -21.23 0.26 -7.07
N GLN A 227 -20.67 -0.55 -6.18
CA GLN A 227 -20.63 -2.02 -6.33
C GLN A 227 -21.74 -2.65 -5.50
N LEU A 228 -22.51 -3.58 -6.07
CA LEU A 228 -23.51 -4.36 -5.33
C LEU A 228 -22.97 -5.76 -5.04
N HIS A 229 -22.86 -6.15 -3.76
CA HIS A 229 -22.57 -7.54 -3.41
C HIS A 229 -23.83 -8.41 -3.63
N PRO A 230 -23.68 -9.64 -4.17
CA PRO A 230 -24.80 -10.57 -4.31
C PRO A 230 -25.40 -10.89 -2.94
N GLY A 231 -26.69 -10.59 -2.75
CA GLY A 231 -27.44 -10.93 -1.54
C GLY A 231 -27.70 -9.78 -0.55
N TYR A 232 -27.18 -8.57 -0.82
CA TYR A 232 -27.47 -7.38 -0.01
C TYR A 232 -28.24 -6.33 -0.81
N HIS A 233 -29.36 -5.85 -0.26
CA HIS A 233 -29.98 -4.61 -0.72
C HIS A 233 -29.09 -3.45 -0.27
N HIS A 234 -28.25 -2.93 -1.17
CA HIS A 234 -27.49 -1.72 -0.85
C HIS A 234 -28.35 -0.49 -1.13
N HIS A 235 -28.53 0.33 -0.09
CA HIS A 235 -29.13 1.64 -0.19
C HIS A 235 -28.04 2.66 -0.53
N ALA A 236 -27.90 3.02 -1.80
CA ALA A 236 -27.19 4.24 -2.15
C ALA A 236 -28.14 5.41 -1.89
N PHE A 237 -27.96 6.09 -0.76
CA PHE A 237 -28.57 7.41 -0.57
C PHE A 237 -27.73 8.40 -1.35
N LEU A 238 -28.29 8.89 -2.46
CA LEU A 238 -27.80 10.07 -3.19
C LEU A 238 -28.27 11.34 -2.47
#